data_AF-A0A7C2U251-F1
#
_entry.id   AF-A0A7C2U251-F1
#
_cell.length_a   1.000
_cell.length_b   1.000
_cell.length_c   1.000
_cell.angle_alpha   90.00
_cell.angle_beta   90.00
_cell.angle_gamma   90.00
#
_symmetry.space_group_name_H-M   'P 1'
#
loop_
_entity.id
_entity.type
_entity.pdbx_description
1 polymer ?
#
loop_
_entity_poly.entity_id
_entity_poly.type
_entity_poly.pdbx_seq_one_letter_code
_entity_poly.pdbx_strand_id
1 'polypeptide(L)'
;MTQYIVRRVGLAALTVVIVLLFAFSIIRLIPGDVVQLMVAEQGYAADVEALRRQPGAVGMVSSMGWYFTKHAAGVYSARPPVRPYRPYDPKEDVARVEAQERPPLVEEAEGPGVVETYTIVYNCEGQLEQGIVIGRMEQDSGGRFLAHTEPDQEAFDLMAGSEFVGRRGRVRHDRQQRRNLFYPD
;
A
#
# COMPACT_ATOMS: atom_id res chain seq x y z
N MET A 1 -10.33 4.64 -41.47
CA MET A 1 -10.39 4.17 -40.06
C MET A 1 -9.39 3.04 -39.79
N THR A 2 -9.37 1.99 -40.62
CA THR A 2 -8.50 0.80 -40.44
C THR A 2 -7.00 1.10 -40.40
N GLN A 3 -6.49 1.95 -41.31
CA GLN A 3 -5.06 2.33 -41.32
C GLN A 3 -4.63 3.10 -40.05
N TYR A 4 -5.51 3.94 -39.50
CA TYR A 4 -5.25 4.66 -38.24
C TYR A 4 -5.17 3.70 -37.05
N ILE A 5 -6.11 2.74 -36.98
CA ILE A 5 -6.12 1.71 -35.93
C ILE A 5 -4.86 0.84 -36.03
N VAL A 6 -4.51 0.36 -37.22
CA VAL A 6 -3.32 -0.48 -37.44
C VAL A 6 -2.04 0.25 -37.02
N ARG A 7 -1.89 1.53 -37.38
CA ARG A 7 -0.72 2.33 -36.99
C ARG A 7 -0.64 2.53 -35.47
N ARG A 8 -1.78 2.81 -34.81
CA ARG A 8 -1.83 3.04 -33.37
C ARG A 8 -1.57 1.77 -32.57
N VAL A 9 -2.14 0.64 -32.99
CA VAL A 9 -1.89 -0.67 -32.39
C VAL A 9 -0.44 -1.10 -32.62
N GLY A 10 0.12 -0.87 -33.81
CA GLY A 10 1.52 -1.16 -34.10
C GLY A 10 2.49 -0.37 -33.22
N LEU A 11 2.26 0.93 -33.05
CA LEU A 11 3.04 1.78 -32.14
C LEU A 11 2.89 1.35 -30.67
N ALA A 12 1.67 1.04 -30.23
CA ALA A 12 1.43 0.57 -28.87
C ALA A 12 2.16 -0.76 -28.60
N ALA A 13 2.09 -1.72 -29.52
CA ALA A 13 2.78 -3.00 -29.41
C ALA A 13 4.30 -2.83 -29.35
N LEU A 14 4.88 -2.00 -30.24
CA LEU A 14 6.32 -1.71 -30.22
C LEU A 14 6.73 -1.03 -28.91
N THR A 15 5.93 -0.07 -28.42
CA THR A 15 6.20 0.62 -27.17
C THR A 15 6.18 -0.34 -25.99
N VAL A 16 5.18 -1.22 -25.90
CA VAL A 16 5.10 -2.24 -24.85
C VAL A 16 6.30 -3.17 -24.90
N VAL A 17 6.71 -3.64 -26.07
CA VAL A 17 7.90 -4.49 -26.22
C VAL A 17 9.16 -3.76 -25.74
N ILE A 18 9.36 -2.50 -26.13
CA ILE A 18 10.52 -1.71 -25.69
C ILE A 18 10.50 -1.49 -24.18
N VAL A 19 9.35 -1.12 -23.61
CA VAL A 19 9.19 -0.89 -22.16
C VAL A 19 9.45 -2.18 -21.37
N LEU A 20 8.91 -3.31 -21.81
CA LEU A 20 9.15 -4.61 -21.17
C LEU A 20 10.63 -5.00 -21.26
N LEU A 21 11.24 -4.92 -22.44
CA LEU A 21 12.66 -5.21 -22.61
C LEU A 21 13.51 -4.32 -21.70
N PHE A 22 13.23 -3.02 -21.63
CA PHE A 22 13.97 -2.10 -20.79
C PHE A 22 13.79 -2.41 -19.30
N ALA A 23 12.54 -2.54 -18.83
CA ALA A 23 12.22 -2.80 -17.44
C ALA A 23 12.80 -4.13 -16.93
N PHE A 24 12.79 -5.19 -17.74
CA PHE A 24 13.32 -6.49 -17.33
C PHE A 24 14.83 -6.65 -17.57
N SER A 25 15.41 -5.92 -18.53
CA SER A 25 16.86 -5.98 -18.79
C SER A 25 17.64 -5.06 -17.85
N ILE A 26 17.09 -3.92 -17.45
CA ILE A 26 17.81 -2.96 -16.59
C ILE A 26 18.14 -3.58 -15.23
N ILE A 27 17.23 -4.40 -14.66
CA ILE A 27 17.46 -5.11 -13.40
C ILE A 27 18.60 -6.13 -13.52
N ARG A 28 18.79 -6.73 -14.70
CA ARG A 28 19.89 -7.68 -14.96
C ARG A 28 21.22 -6.99 -15.29
N LEU A 29 21.16 -5.70 -15.66
CA LEU A 29 22.33 -4.89 -15.97
C LEU A 29 22.94 -4.24 -14.72
N ILE A 30 22.27 -4.26 -13.57
CA ILE A 30 22.83 -3.74 -12.32
C ILE A 30 23.96 -4.68 -11.88
N PRO A 31 25.23 -4.24 -11.94
CA PRO A 31 26.34 -5.07 -11.49
C PRO A 31 26.41 -5.05 -9.97
N GLY A 32 26.48 -6.21 -9.33
CA GLY A 32 26.62 -6.32 -7.89
C GLY A 32 25.97 -7.58 -7.32
N ASP A 33 26.42 -7.97 -6.13
CA ASP A 33 25.69 -8.95 -5.32
C ASP A 33 24.36 -8.30 -4.88
N VAL A 34 23.24 -8.99 -5.09
CA VAL A 34 21.91 -8.51 -4.65
C VAL A 34 21.92 -8.18 -3.16
N VAL A 35 22.75 -8.88 -2.38
CA VAL A 35 22.97 -8.60 -0.96
C VAL A 35 23.61 -7.22 -0.73
N GLN A 36 24.57 -6.81 -1.57
CA GLN A 36 25.15 -5.46 -1.47
C GLN A 36 24.15 -4.38 -1.87
N LEU A 37 23.35 -4.59 -2.92
CA LEU A 37 22.33 -3.62 -3.33
C LEU A 37 21.25 -3.45 -2.26
N MET A 38 20.76 -4.56 -1.70
CA MET A 38 19.76 -4.54 -0.62
C MET A 38 20.26 -3.89 0.67
N VAL A 39 21.56 -3.95 0.95
CA VAL A 39 22.14 -3.30 2.13
C VAL A 39 22.58 -1.86 1.86
N ALA A 40 22.99 -1.54 0.64
CA ALA A 40 23.49 -0.21 0.27
C ALA A 40 22.37 0.81 0.03
N GLU A 41 21.22 0.38 -0.51
CA GLU A 41 20.15 1.33 -0.85
C GLU A 41 19.43 1.89 0.38
N GLN A 42 19.31 1.10 1.46
CA GLN A 42 18.63 1.51 2.70
C GLN A 42 19.20 0.70 3.87
N GLY A 43 19.57 1.38 4.96
CA GLY A 43 20.26 0.83 6.14
C GLY A 43 19.43 -0.17 6.95
N TYR A 44 19.15 -1.34 6.37
CA TYR A 44 18.35 -2.40 6.97
C TYR A 44 19.19 -3.52 7.62
N ALA A 45 20.52 -3.42 7.59
CA ALA A 45 21.42 -4.23 8.40
C ALA A 45 22.62 -3.37 8.82
N ALA A 46 23.15 -3.61 10.03
CA ALA A 46 24.12 -2.72 10.65
C ALA A 46 25.42 -2.56 9.85
N ASP A 47 25.81 -3.55 9.02
CA ASP A 47 26.90 -3.53 8.02
C ASP A 47 27.15 -4.98 7.55
N VAL A 48 27.31 -5.23 6.24
CA VAL A 48 27.72 -6.56 5.73
C VAL A 48 29.11 -6.94 6.26
N GLU A 49 30.01 -5.98 6.44
CA GLU A 49 31.33 -6.25 7.01
C GLU A 49 31.23 -6.66 8.47
N ALA A 50 30.27 -6.14 9.24
CA ALA A 50 30.05 -6.57 10.62
C ALA A 50 29.66 -8.06 10.69
N LEU A 51 28.79 -8.53 9.79
CA LEU A 51 28.45 -9.96 9.70
C LEU A 51 29.65 -10.82 9.28
N ARG A 52 30.54 -10.32 8.41
CA ARG A 52 31.77 -11.02 8.03
C ARG A 52 32.77 -11.12 9.18
N ARG A 53 32.90 -10.07 10.00
CA ARG A 53 33.77 -10.04 11.19
C ARG A 53 33.26 -10.93 12.32
N GLN A 54 31.97 -11.26 12.33
CA GLN A 54 31.34 -12.14 13.32
C GLN A 54 30.59 -13.31 12.64
N PRO A 55 31.28 -14.39 12.25
CA PRO A 55 30.67 -15.49 11.48
C PRO A 55 29.48 -16.20 12.13
N GLY A 56 29.29 -16.02 13.44
CA GLY A 56 28.12 -16.53 14.17
C GLY A 56 26.89 -15.62 14.16
N ALA A 57 27.04 -14.37 13.74
CA ALA A 57 25.98 -13.36 13.76
C ALA A 57 25.00 -13.56 12.60
N VAL A 58 23.77 -13.10 12.83
CA VAL A 58 22.68 -13.10 11.87
C VAL A 58 22.12 -11.69 11.80
N GLY A 59 22.00 -11.15 10.59
CA GLY A 59 21.34 -9.88 10.31
C GLY A 59 20.03 -10.12 9.56
N MET A 60 19.05 -9.23 9.76
CA MET A 60 17.79 -9.26 9.03
C MET A 60 17.55 -7.91 8.39
N VAL A 61 17.28 -7.92 7.10
CA VAL A 61 16.77 -6.80 6.31
C VAL A 61 15.28 -6.98 6.11
N SER A 62 14.52 -5.89 6.18
CA SER A 62 13.09 -5.86 5.92
C SER A 62 12.78 -4.68 5.01
N SER A 63 11.92 -4.87 4.02
CA SER A 63 11.50 -3.81 3.11
C SER A 63 9.98 -3.84 2.92
N MET A 64 9.36 -2.66 3.00
CA MET A 64 7.94 -2.48 2.73
C MET A 64 7.78 -1.74 1.40
N GLY A 65 6.83 -2.17 0.59
CA GLY A 65 6.49 -1.53 -0.67
C GLY A 65 5.21 -0.70 -0.57
N TRP A 66 5.29 0.56 -0.99
CA TRP A 66 4.13 1.42 -1.24
C TRP A 66 3.22 1.56 -0.01
N TYR A 67 1.90 1.38 -0.17
CA TYR A 67 0.92 1.33 0.94
C TYR A 67 0.95 -0.01 1.70
N PHE A 68 2.15 -0.49 2.06
CA PHE A 68 2.37 -1.79 2.69
C PHE A 68 1.77 -2.99 1.93
N THR A 69 1.62 -2.88 0.61
CA THR A 69 1.00 -3.93 -0.23
C THR A 69 1.94 -5.10 -0.49
N LYS A 70 3.23 -4.93 -0.22
CA LYS A 70 4.27 -5.95 -0.31
C LYS A 70 5.22 -5.82 0.86
N HIS A 71 5.68 -6.95 1.35
CA HIS A 71 6.76 -7.07 2.31
C HIS A 71 7.79 -8.05 1.76
N ALA A 72 9.06 -7.72 1.89
CA ALA A 72 10.15 -8.65 1.68
C ALA A 72 11.09 -8.61 2.87
N ALA A 73 11.66 -9.76 3.20
CA ALA A 73 12.66 -9.87 4.25
C ALA A 73 13.81 -10.75 3.76
N GLY A 74 15.02 -10.41 4.20
CA GLY A 74 16.24 -11.15 3.94
C GLY A 74 16.97 -11.43 5.25
N VAL A 75 17.37 -12.67 5.48
CA VAL A 75 18.17 -13.05 6.65
C VAL A 75 19.55 -13.46 6.16
N TYR A 76 20.59 -12.81 6.70
CA TYR A 76 21.96 -12.92 6.23
C TYR A 76 22.90 -13.34 7.36
N SER A 77 23.87 -14.19 7.02
CA SER A 77 24.95 -14.60 7.93
C SER A 77 26.18 -14.97 7.11
N ALA A 78 27.38 -14.81 7.69
CA ALA A 78 28.61 -15.33 7.10
C ALA A 78 28.79 -16.85 7.35
N ARG A 79 27.90 -17.48 8.14
CA ARG A 79 27.86 -18.93 8.30
C ARG A 79 27.33 -19.59 7.01
N PRO A 80 28.06 -20.56 6.43
CA PRO A 80 27.55 -21.33 5.29
C PRO A 80 26.22 -22.03 5.63
N PRO A 81 25.27 -22.08 4.69
CA PRO A 81 24.01 -22.74 4.94
C PRO A 81 24.21 -24.26 5.01
N VAL A 82 23.53 -24.92 5.95
CA VAL A 82 23.60 -26.38 6.13
C VAL A 82 22.95 -27.12 4.94
N ARG A 83 22.07 -26.44 4.21
CA ARG A 83 21.35 -26.95 3.03
C ARG A 83 21.55 -26.01 1.85
N PRO A 84 21.66 -26.53 0.61
CA PRO A 84 21.68 -25.68 -0.59
C PRO A 84 20.44 -24.79 -0.67
N TYR A 85 20.59 -23.64 -1.33
CA TYR A 85 19.46 -22.75 -1.60
C TYR A 85 18.40 -23.47 -2.44
N ARG A 86 17.13 -23.32 -2.05
CA ARG A 86 15.97 -23.77 -2.80
C ARG A 86 14.97 -22.62 -2.85
N PRO A 87 14.46 -22.24 -4.03
CA PRO A 87 13.39 -21.25 -4.13
C PRO A 87 12.17 -21.68 -3.31
N TYR A 88 11.60 -20.72 -2.58
CA TYR A 88 10.32 -20.89 -1.90
C TYR A 88 9.18 -20.92 -2.93
N ASP A 89 8.20 -21.82 -2.76
CA ASP A 89 6.96 -21.82 -3.56
C ASP A 89 5.91 -20.96 -2.85
N PRO A 90 5.54 -19.78 -3.40
CA PRO A 90 4.64 -18.85 -2.73
C PRO A 90 3.17 -19.28 -2.75
N LYS A 91 2.80 -20.39 -3.42
CA LYS A 91 1.39 -20.80 -3.57
C LYS A 91 0.67 -20.98 -2.25
N GLU A 92 1.34 -21.54 -1.24
CA GLU A 92 0.74 -21.75 0.08
C GLU A 92 0.42 -20.42 0.76
N ASP A 93 1.35 -19.44 0.71
CA ASP A 93 1.12 -18.11 1.26
C ASP A 93 0.02 -17.35 0.51
N VAL A 94 -0.01 -17.44 -0.82
CA VAL A 94 -1.09 -16.84 -1.63
C VAL A 94 -2.44 -17.42 -1.23
N ALA A 95 -2.57 -18.74 -1.11
CA ALA A 95 -3.81 -19.39 -0.69
C ALA A 95 -4.23 -18.95 0.72
N ARG A 96 -3.28 -18.79 1.64
CA ARG A 96 -3.54 -18.28 3.00
C ARG A 96 -4.01 -16.84 3.01
N VAL A 97 -3.45 -15.98 2.17
CA VAL A 97 -3.84 -14.57 2.05
C VAL A 97 -5.24 -14.44 1.43
N GLU A 98 -5.51 -15.17 0.34
CA GLU A 98 -6.83 -15.15 -0.33
C GLU A 98 -7.95 -15.73 0.53
N ALA A 99 -7.63 -16.62 1.48
CA ALA A 99 -8.59 -17.18 2.42
C ALA A 99 -8.94 -16.24 3.59
N GLN A 100 -8.25 -15.10 3.75
CA GLN A 100 -8.54 -14.17 4.84
C GLN A 100 -9.90 -13.50 4.65
N GLU A 101 -10.69 -13.45 5.72
CA GLU A 101 -11.94 -12.69 5.71
C GLU A 101 -11.65 -11.20 5.51
N ARG A 102 -12.32 -10.60 4.52
CA ARG A 102 -12.29 -9.17 4.25
C ARG A 102 -13.71 -8.63 4.27
N PRO A 103 -13.98 -7.55 5.01
CA PRO A 103 -15.29 -6.93 4.98
C PRO A 103 -15.56 -6.41 3.56
N PRO A 104 -16.81 -6.52 3.08
CA PRO A 104 -17.18 -6.04 1.75
C PRO A 104 -17.00 -4.52 1.68
N LEU A 105 -16.65 -4.01 0.50
CA LEU A 105 -16.62 -2.57 0.24
C LEU A 105 -18.01 -2.11 -0.18
N VAL A 106 -18.54 -1.09 0.49
CA VAL A 106 -19.75 -0.37 0.12
C VAL A 106 -19.34 0.90 -0.62
N GLU A 107 -19.39 0.85 -1.95
CA GLU A 107 -18.94 1.97 -2.80
C GLU A 107 -19.85 3.20 -2.66
N GLU A 108 -21.17 2.98 -2.69
CA GLU A 108 -22.20 4.00 -2.49
C GLU A 108 -22.83 3.81 -1.11
N ALA A 109 -22.21 4.38 -0.08
CA ALA A 109 -22.60 4.17 1.31
C ALA A 109 -23.65 5.19 1.76
N GLU A 110 -24.73 4.70 2.36
CA GLU A 110 -25.87 5.49 2.84
C GLU A 110 -26.33 4.95 4.20
N GLY A 111 -26.39 5.82 5.22
CA GLY A 111 -26.92 5.45 6.54
C GLY A 111 -25.92 5.61 7.70
N PRO A 112 -26.17 4.97 8.85
CA PRO A 112 -25.30 5.09 10.03
C PRO A 112 -23.98 4.32 9.86
N GLY A 113 -22.90 4.90 10.34
CA GLY A 113 -21.56 4.31 10.27
C GLY A 113 -20.66 4.72 11.44
N VAL A 114 -19.63 3.91 11.67
CA VAL A 114 -18.61 4.13 12.71
C VAL A 114 -17.25 4.26 12.05
N VAL A 115 -16.46 5.24 12.48
CA VAL A 115 -15.08 5.44 12.00
C VAL A 115 -14.19 4.27 12.44
N GLU A 116 -13.60 3.54 11.49
CA GLU A 116 -12.59 2.49 11.74
C GLU A 116 -11.18 3.09 11.75
N THR A 117 -10.90 4.03 10.84
CA THR A 117 -9.67 4.83 10.82
C THR A 117 -9.89 6.13 10.05
N TYR A 118 -9.03 7.11 10.25
CA TYR A 118 -9.12 8.40 9.58
C TYR A 118 -7.73 9.02 9.40
N THR A 119 -7.66 9.98 8.50
CA THR A 119 -6.52 10.90 8.38
C THR A 119 -7.02 12.27 8.00
N ILE A 120 -6.17 13.27 8.20
CA ILE A 120 -6.47 14.65 7.87
C ILE A 120 -5.36 15.21 6.98
N VAL A 121 -5.78 15.84 5.88
CA VAL A 121 -4.89 16.48 4.91
C VAL A 121 -4.83 17.96 5.25
N TYR A 122 -3.60 18.44 5.47
CA TYR A 122 -3.29 19.85 5.62
C TYR A 122 -2.68 20.38 4.33
N ASN A 123 -3.05 21.59 3.94
CA ASN A 123 -2.41 22.29 2.83
C ASN A 123 -1.04 22.87 3.25
N CYS A 124 -0.32 23.47 2.29
CA CYS A 124 1.00 24.06 2.51
C CYS A 124 0.99 25.25 3.49
N GLU A 125 -0.17 25.91 3.64
CA GLU A 125 -0.40 26.99 4.59
C GLU A 125 -0.72 26.48 6.01
N GLY A 126 -0.78 25.16 6.22
CA GLY A 126 -1.08 24.54 7.52
C GLY A 126 -2.56 24.55 7.89
N GLN A 127 -3.45 24.80 6.93
CA GLN A 127 -4.90 24.77 7.11
C GLN A 127 -5.45 23.39 6.76
N LEU A 128 -6.52 23.01 7.44
CA LEU A 128 -7.25 21.78 7.20
C LEU A 128 -7.96 21.84 5.85
N GLU A 129 -7.55 20.97 4.92
CA GLU A 129 -8.08 20.91 3.56
C GLU A 129 -9.15 19.82 3.45
N GLN A 130 -8.90 18.66 4.06
CA GLN A 130 -9.76 17.49 3.86
C GLN A 130 -9.61 16.45 4.97
N GLY A 131 -10.73 15.95 5.48
CA GLY A 131 -10.76 14.72 6.28
C GLY A 131 -11.04 13.51 5.40
N ILE A 132 -10.30 12.42 5.61
CA ILE A 132 -10.52 11.13 4.95
C ILE A 132 -10.87 10.10 6.03
N VAL A 133 -12.01 9.44 5.86
CA VAL A 133 -12.57 8.48 6.81
C VAL A 133 -12.73 7.14 6.12
N ILE A 134 -12.23 6.08 6.77
CA ILE A 134 -12.62 4.71 6.48
C ILE A 134 -13.51 4.27 7.64
N GLY A 135 -14.75 3.94 7.32
CA GLY A 135 -15.74 3.54 8.32
C GLY A 135 -16.32 2.16 8.05
N ARG A 136 -17.04 1.65 9.04
CA ARG A 136 -17.89 0.45 8.97
C ARG A 136 -19.35 0.90 9.01
N MET A 137 -20.18 0.36 8.12
CA MET A 137 -21.63 0.50 8.25
C MET A 137 -22.09 -0.13 9.56
N GLU A 138 -23.01 0.49 10.30
CA GLU A 138 -23.64 -0.18 11.46
C GLU A 138 -24.67 -1.24 11.01
N GLN A 139 -25.11 -1.13 9.75
CA GLN A 139 -26.08 -2.01 9.11
C GLN A 139 -25.37 -2.94 8.10
N ASP A 140 -26.12 -3.88 7.53
CA ASP A 140 -25.70 -4.69 6.38
C ASP A 140 -24.31 -5.33 6.50
N SER A 141 -24.12 -6.17 7.52
CA SER A 141 -22.91 -6.99 7.76
C SER A 141 -21.63 -6.23 8.11
N GLY A 142 -21.69 -4.91 8.33
CA GLY A 142 -20.51 -4.14 8.72
C GLY A 142 -19.55 -3.88 7.56
N GLY A 143 -20.07 -3.70 6.34
CA GLY A 143 -19.26 -3.35 5.18
C GLY A 143 -18.42 -2.08 5.40
N ARG A 144 -17.22 -2.04 4.82
CA ARG A 144 -16.35 -0.86 4.87
C ARG A 144 -16.80 0.17 3.84
N PHE A 145 -16.70 1.45 4.19
CA PHE A 145 -16.86 2.56 3.25
C PHE A 145 -15.67 3.51 3.35
N LEU A 146 -15.40 4.21 2.24
CA LEU A 146 -14.47 5.34 2.18
C LEU A 146 -15.29 6.61 2.01
N ALA A 147 -15.05 7.62 2.85
CA ALA A 147 -15.75 8.90 2.81
C ALA A 147 -14.77 10.06 3.05
N HIS A 148 -15.18 11.25 2.61
CA HIS A 148 -14.57 12.50 3.06
C HIS A 148 -15.48 13.16 4.10
N THR A 149 -14.91 14.03 4.93
CA THR A 149 -15.73 15.01 5.63
C THR A 149 -15.96 16.22 4.74
N GLU A 150 -17.08 16.93 4.93
CA GLU A 150 -17.25 18.23 4.30
C GLU A 150 -16.23 19.24 4.86
N PRO A 151 -15.89 20.31 4.11
CA PRO A 151 -15.05 21.39 4.59
C PRO A 151 -15.81 22.25 5.59
N ASP A 152 -16.09 21.65 6.74
CA ASP A 152 -16.71 22.27 7.89
C ASP A 152 -15.63 22.45 8.97
N GLN A 153 -15.48 23.69 9.42
CA GLN A 153 -14.47 24.05 10.40
C GLN A 153 -14.72 23.32 11.73
N GLU A 154 -15.98 23.10 12.11
CA GLU A 154 -16.31 22.40 13.35
C GLU A 154 -15.93 20.92 13.27
N ALA A 155 -16.28 20.24 12.18
CA ALA A 155 -15.85 18.86 11.93
C ALA A 155 -14.32 18.72 11.91
N PHE A 156 -13.62 19.68 11.30
CA PHE A 156 -12.16 19.71 11.23
C PHE A 156 -11.50 19.94 12.60
N ASP A 157 -12.01 20.88 13.39
CA ASP A 157 -11.54 21.13 14.75
C ASP A 157 -11.75 19.91 15.64
N LEU A 158 -12.89 19.21 15.48
CA LEU A 158 -13.18 17.96 16.19
C LEU A 158 -12.20 16.84 15.79
N MET A 159 -11.93 16.66 14.50
CA MET A 159 -10.99 15.64 14.01
C MET A 159 -9.55 15.89 14.47
N ALA A 160 -9.11 17.16 14.51
CA ALA A 160 -7.76 17.53 14.91
C ALA A 160 -7.58 17.59 16.44
N GLY A 161 -8.62 17.97 17.18
CA GLY A 161 -8.59 18.17 18.62
C GLY A 161 -8.93 16.95 19.47
N SER A 162 -9.40 15.85 18.86
CA SER A 162 -9.84 14.66 19.60
C SER A 162 -9.71 13.36 18.81
N GLU A 163 -9.79 12.24 19.51
CA GLU A 163 -9.84 10.92 18.87
C GLU A 163 -11.11 10.79 18.02
N PHE A 164 -10.94 10.42 16.74
CA PHE A 164 -12.02 10.28 15.78
C PHE A 164 -12.34 8.80 15.46
N VAL A 165 -11.42 7.87 15.76
CA VAL A 165 -11.69 6.42 15.70
C VAL A 165 -12.80 6.05 16.68
N GLY A 166 -13.75 5.24 16.21
CA GLY A 166 -14.90 4.81 17.00
C GLY A 166 -16.04 5.83 17.09
N ARG A 167 -15.87 7.04 16.52
CA ARG A 167 -16.98 8.00 16.44
C ARG A 167 -18.08 7.51 15.51
N ARG A 168 -19.31 7.75 15.92
CA ARG A 168 -20.51 7.49 15.13
C ARG A 168 -20.88 8.70 14.29
N GLY A 169 -21.59 8.44 13.21
CA GLY A 169 -22.09 9.45 12.32
C GLY A 169 -22.93 8.85 11.21
N ARG A 170 -23.30 9.70 10.27
CA ARG A 170 -24.03 9.30 9.06
C ARG A 170 -23.15 9.45 7.84
N VAL A 171 -23.15 8.43 6.98
CA VAL A 171 -22.55 8.48 5.66
C VAL A 171 -23.64 8.68 4.60
N ARG A 172 -23.36 9.51 3.59
CA ARG A 172 -24.23 9.75 2.43
C ARG A 172 -23.40 9.71 1.15
N HIS A 173 -23.93 9.12 0.09
CA HIS A 173 -23.28 9.12 -1.22
C HIS A 173 -23.63 10.39 -2.00
N ASP A 174 -22.63 11.25 -2.25
CA ASP A 174 -22.77 12.38 -3.16
C ASP A 174 -22.64 11.89 -4.61
N ARG A 175 -23.78 11.78 -5.29
CA ARG A 175 -23.85 11.35 -6.70
C ARG A 175 -23.22 12.33 -7.68
N GLN A 176 -23.16 13.62 -7.36
CA GLN A 176 -22.57 14.63 -8.25
C GLN A 176 -21.04 14.49 -8.25
N GLN A 177 -20.47 14.30 -7.06
CA GLN A 177 -19.02 14.17 -6.88
C GLN A 177 -18.54 12.72 -6.88
N ARG A 178 -19.46 11.74 -6.95
CA ARG A 178 -19.23 10.30 -6.94
C ARG A 178 -18.36 9.84 -5.77
N ARG A 179 -18.66 10.35 -4.57
CA ARG A 179 -17.91 10.04 -3.34
C ARG A 179 -18.85 10.03 -2.14
N ASN A 180 -18.48 9.30 -1.10
CA ASN A 180 -19.24 9.34 0.15
C ASN A 180 -18.79 10.51 1.03
N LEU A 181 -19.73 11.08 1.76
CA LEU A 181 -19.52 12.14 2.75
C LEU A 181 -19.93 11.63 4.13
N PHE A 182 -19.08 11.80 5.12
CA PHE A 182 -19.32 11.40 6.50
C PHE A 182 -19.58 12.63 7.38
N TYR A 183 -20.67 12.57 8.13
CA TYR A 183 -21.12 13.60 9.06
C TYR A 183 -21.07 13.00 10.47
N PRO A 184 -20.12 13.41 11.34
CA PRO A 184 -20.10 12.94 12.72
C PRO A 184 -21.35 13.39 13.48
N ASP A 185 -21.77 12.57 14.44
CA ASP A 185 -22.85 12.90 15.39
C ASP A 185 -22.42 13.93 16.45
#